data_AF-A0AB38I1E0-F1
#
_entry.id   AF-A0AB38I1E0-F1
#
_cell.length_a   1.000
_cell.length_b   1.000
_cell.length_c   1.000
_cell.angle_alpha   90.00
_cell.angle_beta   90.00
_cell.angle_gamma   90.00
#
_symmetry.space_group_name_H-M   'P 1'
#
loop_
_entity.id
_entity.type
_entity.pdbx_description
1 polymer ?
#
loop_
_entity_poly.entity_id
_entity_poly.type
_entity_poly.pdbx_seq_one_letter_code
_entity_poly.pdbx_strand_id
1 'polypeptide(L)'
;MNGPHDLGGQMGFGPVAPEKDEPYFHAEWEKRALGITLSCGAFGAWTIDESRHARENIPPADYLAASYYEIWIRGIDKLLERHGFATHEELLSGRKLQDGAVPKRVLKADMVPAVLAKGGPCDRPVEAAPLFVVGETVRTKNFNPATHTRLPRYARARTGVVEAVQGSFVFPDDNAHGKGESPQWLYTVVFDGAEIWGEDADRTLTVSIDAWESYLELHEMSPLTQSPSLPRSSEGEPVFPEPWAAEAFAMTVHLHAKGLFSWSEWAETLSAQLHKPGRAEDGSDYFDCWVAALSDLIVDNGIADVETILALQQSWQRAAEATPHGRPIELGNDPSRGSS
;
A
#
# COMPACT_ATOMS: atom_id res chain seq x y z
N MET A 1 -7.17 6.74 -1.27
CA MET A 1 -8.15 7.38 -2.18
C MET A 1 -7.42 7.82 -3.43
N ASN A 2 -8.00 7.60 -4.61
CA ASN A 2 -7.44 8.06 -5.89
C ASN A 2 -8.18 9.33 -6.33
N GLY A 3 -7.92 10.44 -5.65
CA GLY A 3 -8.66 11.70 -5.81
C GLY A 3 -7.92 12.77 -6.63
N PRO A 4 -8.55 13.94 -6.84
CA PRO A 4 -7.98 15.05 -7.63
C PRO A 4 -6.76 15.71 -6.98
N HIS A 5 -6.56 15.51 -5.67
CA HIS A 5 -5.46 16.07 -4.90
C HIS A 5 -4.13 15.33 -5.12
N ASP A 6 -4.16 14.06 -5.57
CA ASP A 6 -2.97 13.24 -5.78
C ASP A 6 -2.42 13.47 -7.18
N LEU A 7 -1.69 14.58 -7.36
CA LEU A 7 -1.25 15.09 -8.66
C LEU A 7 0.13 14.61 -9.10
N GLY A 8 0.88 13.91 -8.24
CA GLY A 8 2.25 13.49 -8.56
C GLY A 8 2.33 12.67 -9.85
N GLY A 9 3.17 13.09 -10.79
CA GLY A 9 3.35 12.45 -12.10
C GLY A 9 2.29 12.77 -13.16
N GLN A 10 1.24 13.53 -12.83
CA GLN A 10 0.24 13.92 -13.82
C GLN A 10 0.74 15.04 -14.74
N MET A 11 0.27 15.03 -15.99
CA MET A 11 0.63 16.00 -17.03
C MET A 11 -0.56 16.89 -17.41
N GLY A 12 -0.29 18.02 -18.09
CA GLY A 12 -1.33 18.88 -18.66
C GLY A 12 -1.74 20.10 -17.83
N PHE A 13 -1.04 20.39 -16.73
CA PHE A 13 -1.31 21.57 -15.87
C PHE A 13 -0.72 22.89 -16.38
N GLY A 14 0.12 22.84 -17.42
CA GLY A 14 0.86 24.01 -17.89
C GLY A 14 2.06 24.36 -17.01
N PRO A 15 2.73 25.50 -17.28
CA PRO A 15 3.91 25.93 -16.54
C PRO A 15 3.54 26.42 -15.13
N VAL A 16 4.47 26.26 -14.19
CA VAL A 16 4.40 26.93 -12.89
C VAL A 16 4.59 28.44 -13.09
N ALA A 17 3.63 29.24 -12.63
CA ALA A 17 3.60 30.69 -12.82
C ALA A 17 3.51 31.41 -11.46
N PRO A 18 4.62 31.52 -10.70
CA PRO A 18 4.59 32.18 -9.39
C PRO A 18 4.32 33.69 -9.55
N GLU A 19 3.48 34.24 -8.68
CA GLU A 19 3.21 35.67 -8.64
C GLU A 19 4.41 36.42 -8.04
N LYS A 20 4.78 37.55 -8.66
CA LYS A 20 5.81 38.42 -8.11
C LYS A 20 5.22 39.24 -6.95
N ASP A 21 5.89 39.23 -5.81
CA ASP A 21 5.47 39.97 -4.60
C ASP A 21 4.08 39.55 -4.09
N GLU A 22 3.75 38.25 -4.18
CA GLU A 22 2.48 37.66 -3.78
C GLU A 22 2.08 38.06 -2.33
N PRO A 23 0.87 38.62 -2.13
CA PRO A 23 0.39 38.95 -0.79
C PRO A 23 0.03 37.68 -0.01
N TYR A 24 0.07 37.72 1.32
CA TYR A 24 -0.39 36.60 2.15
C TYR A 24 -1.87 36.22 1.93
N PHE A 25 -2.68 37.20 1.55
CA PHE A 25 -4.10 37.04 1.25
C PHE A 25 -4.46 37.95 0.08
N HIS A 26 -5.01 37.38 -0.99
CA HIS A 26 -5.49 38.08 -2.18
C HIS A 26 -6.82 38.81 -1.92
N ALA A 27 -7.57 38.39 -0.89
CA ALA A 27 -8.82 39.02 -0.50
C ALA A 27 -9.13 38.89 1.01
N GLU A 28 -9.95 39.80 1.53
CA GLU A 28 -10.36 39.80 2.95
C GLU A 28 -11.06 38.50 3.39
N TRP A 29 -11.78 37.84 2.48
CA TRP A 29 -12.47 36.60 2.80
C TRP A 29 -11.50 35.44 3.10
N GLU A 30 -10.28 35.47 2.57
CA GLU A 30 -9.28 34.43 2.79
C GLU A 30 -8.74 34.46 4.22
N LYS A 31 -8.54 35.68 4.77
CA LYS A 31 -8.22 35.88 6.20
C LYS A 31 -9.31 35.26 7.07
N ARG A 32 -10.57 35.47 6.68
CA ARG A 32 -11.72 34.90 7.38
C ARG A 32 -11.79 33.39 7.24
N ALA A 33 -11.48 32.84 6.07
CA ALA A 33 -11.45 31.40 5.82
C ALA A 33 -10.42 30.67 6.70
N LEU A 34 -9.21 31.23 6.82
CA LEU A 34 -8.20 30.74 7.75
C LEU A 34 -8.70 30.81 9.20
N GLY A 35 -9.24 31.95 9.61
CA GLY A 35 -9.76 32.15 10.97
C GLY A 35 -10.89 31.19 11.34
N ILE A 36 -11.84 30.98 10.43
CA ILE A 36 -12.94 30.01 10.59
C ILE A 36 -12.37 28.60 10.71
N THR A 37 -11.44 28.22 9.83
CA THR A 37 -10.83 26.87 9.85
C THR A 37 -10.15 26.57 11.18
N LEU A 38 -9.33 27.51 11.69
CA LEU A 38 -8.67 27.37 12.98
C LEU A 38 -9.68 27.30 14.14
N SER A 39 -10.72 28.14 14.10
CA SER A 39 -11.76 28.18 15.13
C SER A 39 -12.57 26.88 15.18
N CYS A 40 -13.01 26.39 14.03
CA CYS A 40 -13.77 25.14 13.92
C CYS A 40 -12.90 23.92 14.25
N GLY A 41 -11.63 23.89 13.83
CA GLY A 41 -10.70 22.82 14.22
C GLY A 41 -10.52 22.72 15.74
N ALA A 42 -10.68 23.82 16.46
CA ALA A 42 -10.60 23.82 17.92
C ALA A 42 -11.76 23.12 18.62
N PHE A 43 -12.89 22.86 17.92
CA PHE A 43 -14.08 22.19 18.47
C PHE A 43 -13.78 20.78 18.98
N GLY A 44 -12.71 20.14 18.49
CA GLY A 44 -12.31 18.78 18.90
C GLY A 44 -13.30 17.71 18.43
N ALA A 45 -13.99 17.97 17.32
CA ALA A 45 -14.95 17.06 16.72
C ALA A 45 -14.34 16.18 15.62
N TRP A 46 -13.29 16.66 14.94
CA TRP A 46 -12.57 15.93 13.89
C TRP A 46 -11.07 16.06 14.05
N THR A 47 -10.34 15.18 13.37
CA THR A 47 -8.87 15.18 13.30
C THR A 47 -8.38 15.97 12.09
N ILE A 48 -7.07 16.28 12.04
CA ILE A 48 -6.49 16.90 10.83
C ILE A 48 -6.59 15.97 9.61
N ASP A 49 -6.50 14.66 9.83
CA ASP A 49 -6.57 13.65 8.76
C ASP A 49 -7.99 13.52 8.22
N GLU A 50 -9.02 13.58 9.09
CA GLU A 50 -10.41 13.69 8.62
C GLU A 50 -10.63 14.99 7.84
N SER A 51 -10.01 16.10 8.28
CA SER A 51 -10.12 17.38 7.58
C SER A 51 -9.48 17.35 6.19
N ARG A 52 -8.32 16.70 6.04
CA ARG A 52 -7.71 16.43 4.73
C ARG A 52 -8.65 15.57 3.89
N HIS A 53 -9.14 14.47 4.44
CA HIS A 53 -10.05 13.59 3.73
C HIS A 53 -11.33 14.28 3.24
N ALA A 54 -11.88 15.23 4.01
CA ALA A 54 -13.02 16.02 3.58
C ALA A 54 -12.71 16.86 2.31
N ARG A 55 -11.50 17.40 2.20
CA ARG A 55 -11.03 18.15 1.01
C ARG A 55 -10.76 17.21 -0.17
N GLU A 56 -10.21 16.04 0.10
CA GLU A 56 -9.91 15.01 -0.90
C GLU A 56 -11.18 14.48 -1.59
N ASN A 57 -12.33 14.54 -0.92
CA ASN A 57 -13.65 14.14 -1.43
C ASN A 57 -14.38 15.22 -2.24
N ILE A 58 -13.79 16.41 -2.44
CA ILE A 58 -14.38 17.42 -3.32
C ILE A 58 -14.41 16.88 -4.76
N PRO A 59 -15.53 17.02 -5.50
CA PRO A 59 -15.59 16.58 -6.89
C PRO A 59 -14.42 17.11 -7.73
N PRO A 60 -13.78 16.31 -8.60
CA PRO A 60 -12.54 16.70 -9.27
C PRO A 60 -12.56 18.04 -10.00
N ALA A 61 -13.65 18.32 -10.73
CA ALA A 61 -13.80 19.59 -11.45
C ALA A 61 -13.88 20.79 -10.48
N ASP A 62 -14.60 20.63 -9.36
CA ASP A 62 -14.72 21.66 -8.34
C ASP A 62 -13.41 21.88 -7.59
N TYR A 63 -12.65 20.81 -7.34
CA TYR A 63 -11.35 20.89 -6.66
C TYR A 63 -10.33 21.64 -7.51
N LEU A 64 -10.20 21.26 -8.79
CA LEU A 64 -9.19 21.85 -9.69
C LEU A 64 -9.52 23.29 -10.11
N ALA A 65 -10.81 23.67 -10.07
CA ALA A 65 -11.24 25.04 -10.34
C ALA A 65 -11.21 25.96 -9.10
N ALA A 66 -11.08 25.40 -7.89
CA ALA A 66 -11.11 26.16 -6.66
C ALA A 66 -9.75 26.78 -6.33
N SER A 67 -9.78 28.02 -5.83
CA SER A 67 -8.64 28.62 -5.13
C SER A 67 -8.32 27.87 -3.84
N TYR A 68 -7.13 28.11 -3.29
CA TYR A 68 -6.65 27.42 -2.11
C TYR A 68 -7.61 27.52 -0.92
N TYR A 69 -8.10 28.72 -0.60
CA TYR A 69 -9.01 28.90 0.53
C TYR A 69 -10.45 28.45 0.24
N GLU A 70 -10.87 28.35 -1.02
CA GLU A 70 -12.16 27.72 -1.38
C GLU A 70 -12.14 26.21 -1.07
N ILE A 71 -11.03 25.52 -1.32
CA ILE A 71 -10.86 24.10 -0.93
C ILE A 71 -11.03 23.94 0.59
N TRP A 72 -10.47 24.87 1.37
CA TRP A 72 -10.57 24.85 2.83
C TRP A 72 -12.01 25.05 3.32
N ILE A 73 -12.71 26.06 2.80
CA ILE A 73 -14.11 26.34 3.17
C ILE A 73 -15.01 25.16 2.80
N ARG A 74 -14.90 24.62 1.58
CA ARG A 74 -15.70 23.46 1.15
C ARG A 74 -15.47 22.25 2.06
N GLY A 75 -14.23 22.02 2.49
CA GLY A 75 -13.91 20.99 3.47
C GLY A 75 -14.54 21.24 4.84
N ILE A 76 -14.51 22.49 5.32
CA ILE A 76 -15.13 22.89 6.60
C ILE A 76 -16.65 22.76 6.58
N ASP A 77 -17.32 23.18 5.50
CA ASP A 77 -18.76 23.03 5.33
C ASP A 77 -19.19 21.58 5.52
N LYS A 78 -18.45 20.65 4.90
CA LYS A 78 -18.70 19.21 5.04
C LYS A 78 -18.48 18.69 6.45
N LEU A 79 -17.49 19.20 7.17
CA LEU A 79 -17.23 18.79 8.55
C LEU A 79 -18.27 19.35 9.52
N LEU A 80 -18.67 20.61 9.35
CA LEU A 80 -19.73 21.23 10.16
C LEU A 80 -21.06 20.50 9.97
N GLU A 81 -21.41 20.16 8.73
CA GLU A 81 -22.59 19.36 8.40
C GLU A 81 -22.52 17.96 9.02
N ARG A 82 -21.43 17.23 8.76
CA ARG A 82 -21.24 15.85 9.22
C ARG A 82 -21.30 15.71 10.74
N HIS A 83 -20.74 16.67 11.47
CA HIS A 83 -20.68 16.65 12.93
C HIS A 83 -21.83 17.42 13.59
N GLY A 84 -22.84 17.85 12.81
CA GLY A 84 -24.08 18.42 13.32
C GLY A 84 -23.95 19.85 13.87
N PHE A 85 -22.90 20.59 13.53
CA PHE A 85 -22.73 21.98 13.94
C PHE A 85 -23.56 22.95 13.10
N ALA A 86 -23.87 22.58 11.85
CA ALA A 86 -24.74 23.32 10.95
C ALA A 86 -25.47 22.35 10.03
N THR A 87 -26.67 22.69 9.58
CA THR A 87 -27.37 21.92 8.53
C THR A 87 -26.95 22.38 7.14
N HIS A 88 -27.23 21.55 6.13
CA HIS A 88 -27.07 21.92 4.73
C HIS A 88 -27.77 23.24 4.37
N GLU A 89 -29.01 23.44 4.87
CA GLU A 89 -29.79 24.65 4.61
C GLU A 89 -29.18 25.89 5.29
N GLU A 90 -28.64 25.76 6.49
CA GLU A 90 -27.95 26.85 7.19
C GLU A 90 -26.67 27.26 6.47
N LEU A 91 -25.91 26.29 5.94
CA LEU A 91 -24.69 26.54 5.15
C LEU A 91 -25.00 27.24 3.83
N LEU A 92 -26.07 26.85 3.13
CA LEU A 92 -26.48 27.49 1.88
C LEU A 92 -27.10 28.88 2.10
N SER A 93 -27.95 29.04 3.10
CA SER A 93 -28.69 30.29 3.34
C SER A 93 -27.91 31.32 4.15
N GLY A 94 -26.87 30.89 4.87
CA GLY A 94 -26.12 31.71 5.82
C GLY A 94 -26.94 32.13 7.05
N ARG A 95 -28.10 31.51 7.30
CA ARG A 95 -29.00 31.83 8.42
C ARG A 95 -29.04 30.66 9.38
N LYS A 96 -28.90 30.94 10.67
CA LYS A 96 -29.15 29.96 11.72
C LYS A 96 -30.65 29.66 11.79
N LEU A 97 -31.00 28.38 11.73
CA LEU A 97 -32.36 27.86 11.80
C LEU A 97 -32.58 27.03 13.07
N GLN A 98 -31.53 26.36 13.56
CA GLN A 98 -31.61 25.55 14.77
C GLN A 98 -30.32 25.63 15.59
N ASP A 99 -30.36 25.08 16.80
CA ASP A 99 -29.15 24.90 17.60
C ASP A 99 -28.39 23.67 17.09
N GLY A 100 -27.12 23.86 16.76
CA GLY A 100 -26.19 22.78 16.38
C GLY A 100 -25.54 22.12 17.60
N ALA A 101 -24.65 21.17 17.32
CA ALA A 101 -23.83 20.52 18.33
C ALA A 101 -23.00 21.53 19.16
N VAL A 102 -22.78 21.20 20.43
CA VAL A 102 -21.97 22.02 21.34
C VAL A 102 -20.50 21.64 21.19
N PRO A 103 -19.59 22.59 20.86
CA PRO A 103 -18.18 22.27 20.71
C PRO A 103 -17.55 21.90 22.06
N LYS A 104 -16.67 20.88 22.06
CA LYS A 104 -15.96 20.47 23.29
C LYS A 104 -15.02 21.56 23.80
N ARG A 105 -14.49 22.37 22.89
CA ARG A 105 -13.57 23.47 23.16
C ARG A 105 -13.81 24.61 22.17
N VAL A 106 -13.65 25.85 22.66
CA VAL A 106 -13.74 27.06 21.85
C VAL A 106 -12.40 27.80 21.94
N LEU A 107 -11.80 28.11 20.79
CA LEU A 107 -10.58 28.92 20.72
C LEU A 107 -10.95 30.41 20.80
N LYS A 108 -10.65 31.04 21.95
CA LYS A 108 -10.80 32.48 22.14
C LYS A 108 -9.61 33.23 21.56
N ALA A 109 -9.82 34.48 21.17
CA ALA A 109 -8.84 35.31 20.48
C ALA A 109 -7.51 35.47 21.25
N ASP A 110 -7.57 35.64 22.56
CA ASP A 110 -6.40 35.76 23.45
C ASP A 110 -5.56 34.48 23.55
N MET A 111 -6.16 33.31 23.25
CA MET A 111 -5.46 32.02 23.27
C MET A 111 -4.76 31.69 21.95
N VAL A 112 -5.12 32.34 20.84
CA VAL A 112 -4.63 31.99 19.50
C VAL A 112 -3.09 31.98 19.41
N PRO A 113 -2.35 33.03 19.86
CA PRO A 113 -0.90 33.04 19.71
C PRO A 113 -0.22 31.87 20.43
N ALA A 114 -0.65 31.56 21.66
CA ALA A 114 -0.07 30.48 22.45
C ALA A 114 -0.39 29.10 21.88
N VAL A 115 -1.62 28.89 21.38
CA VAL A 115 -2.02 27.63 20.74
C VAL A 115 -1.23 27.38 19.46
N LEU A 116 -1.07 28.40 18.60
CA LEU A 116 -0.28 28.28 17.37
C LEU A 116 1.20 28.04 17.66
N ALA A 117 1.77 28.73 18.65
CA ALA A 117 3.16 28.54 19.06
C ALA A 117 3.42 27.13 19.63
N LYS A 118 2.44 26.54 20.33
CA LYS A 118 2.55 25.18 20.88
C LYS A 118 2.50 24.10 19.79
N GLY A 119 1.78 24.34 18.69
CA GLY A 119 1.60 23.36 17.62
C GLY A 119 0.74 22.16 18.03
N GLY A 120 0.74 21.14 17.16
CA GLY A 120 0.00 19.88 17.34
C GLY A 120 0.92 18.69 17.09
N PRO A 121 1.64 18.19 18.11
CA PRO A 121 2.54 17.05 17.96
C PRO A 121 1.77 15.80 17.56
N CYS A 122 2.20 15.16 16.47
CA CYS A 122 1.65 13.90 15.96
C CYS A 122 2.56 12.70 16.22
N ASP A 123 3.73 12.91 16.84
CA ASP A 123 4.57 11.83 17.35
C ASP A 123 3.86 11.09 18.48
N ARG A 124 3.99 9.76 18.47
CA ARG A 124 3.36 8.87 19.45
C ARG A 124 4.28 7.69 19.70
N PRO A 125 4.51 7.28 20.95
CA PRO A 125 5.35 6.13 21.24
C PRO A 125 4.71 4.84 20.69
N VAL A 126 5.56 3.95 20.19
CA VAL A 126 5.23 2.58 19.81
C VAL A 126 6.19 1.66 20.56
N GLU A 127 5.66 0.61 21.20
CA GLU A 127 6.47 -0.33 22.00
C GLU A 127 7.33 -1.26 21.13
N ALA A 128 6.81 -1.65 19.96
CA ALA A 128 7.52 -2.48 19.01
C ALA A 128 8.66 -1.71 18.34
N ALA A 129 9.79 -2.39 18.12
CA ALA A 129 10.90 -1.85 17.32
C ALA A 129 10.49 -1.65 15.85
N PRO A 130 11.14 -0.74 15.10
CA PRO A 130 10.90 -0.59 13.68
C PRO A 130 11.22 -1.88 12.94
N LEU A 131 10.35 -2.28 12.00
CA LEU A 131 10.55 -3.46 11.17
C LEU A 131 11.68 -3.28 10.16
N PHE A 132 11.92 -2.05 9.71
CA PHE A 132 12.93 -1.75 8.71
C PHE A 132 14.06 -0.87 9.25
N VAL A 133 15.24 -0.97 8.64
CA VAL A 133 16.43 -0.19 9.01
C VAL A 133 16.94 0.66 7.85
N VAL A 134 17.76 1.67 8.17
CA VAL A 134 18.40 2.51 7.14
C VAL A 134 19.28 1.66 6.22
N GLY A 135 19.17 1.89 4.91
CA GLY A 135 19.86 1.15 3.85
C GLY A 135 19.10 -0.09 3.37
N GLU A 136 17.99 -0.44 4.01
CA GLU A 136 17.19 -1.61 3.62
C GLU A 136 16.34 -1.32 2.39
N THR A 137 16.32 -2.28 1.45
CA THR A 137 15.46 -2.23 0.28
C THR A 137 14.06 -2.70 0.65
N VAL A 138 13.08 -1.86 0.36
CA VAL A 138 11.67 -2.09 0.63
C VAL A 138 10.85 -1.91 -0.63
N ARG A 139 9.68 -2.53 -0.67
CA ARG A 139 8.68 -2.27 -1.69
C ARG A 139 7.48 -1.60 -1.05
N THR A 140 6.93 -0.58 -1.70
CA THR A 140 5.64 -0.02 -1.29
C THR A 140 4.50 -0.93 -1.76
N LYS A 141 3.50 -1.11 -0.92
CA LYS A 141 2.34 -1.95 -1.24
C LYS A 141 1.54 -1.40 -2.42
N ASN A 142 1.01 -2.32 -3.21
CA ASN A 142 0.04 -2.01 -4.25
C ASN A 142 -1.40 -2.10 -3.71
N PHE A 143 -1.96 -0.98 -3.25
CA PHE A 143 -3.35 -0.94 -2.78
C PHE A 143 -4.07 0.34 -3.22
N ASN A 144 -5.40 0.27 -3.32
CA ASN A 144 -6.24 1.35 -3.85
C ASN A 144 -7.44 1.60 -2.91
N PRO A 145 -7.20 2.14 -1.70
CA PRO A 145 -8.27 2.32 -0.73
C PRO A 145 -9.21 3.43 -1.21
N ALA A 146 -10.51 3.24 -1.02
CA ALA A 146 -11.50 4.31 -1.21
C ALA A 146 -11.36 5.42 -0.16
N THR A 147 -10.75 5.11 0.99
CA THR A 147 -10.57 5.99 2.15
C THR A 147 -9.29 6.83 2.07
N HIS A 148 -9.12 7.74 3.04
CA HIS A 148 -7.89 8.50 3.25
C HIS A 148 -6.66 7.58 3.31
N THR A 149 -5.58 8.00 2.65
CA THR A 149 -4.27 7.36 2.70
C THR A 149 -3.22 8.38 2.28
N ARG A 150 -1.97 8.18 2.68
CA ARG A 150 -0.87 9.09 2.35
C ARG A 150 0.11 8.52 1.33
N LEU A 151 -0.03 7.24 0.93
CA LEU A 151 0.80 6.66 -0.13
C LEU A 151 0.35 7.17 -1.52
N PRO A 152 1.14 8.05 -2.18
CA PRO A 152 0.79 8.61 -3.48
C PRO A 152 0.74 7.53 -4.55
N ARG A 153 -0.12 7.66 -5.56
CA ARG A 153 -0.26 6.64 -6.61
C ARG A 153 1.04 6.34 -7.35
N TYR A 154 1.83 7.36 -7.67
CA TYR A 154 3.08 7.19 -8.42
C TYR A 154 4.09 6.29 -7.68
N ALA A 155 4.02 6.26 -6.35
CA ALA A 155 4.94 5.53 -5.51
C ALA A 155 4.41 4.16 -5.06
N ARG A 156 3.26 3.67 -5.57
CA ARG A 156 2.73 2.34 -5.20
C ARG A 156 3.38 1.23 -6.02
N ALA A 157 3.60 0.08 -5.39
CA ALA A 157 4.26 -1.08 -5.99
C ALA A 157 5.72 -0.83 -6.40
N ARG A 158 6.36 0.21 -5.84
CA ARG A 158 7.70 0.69 -6.20
C ARG A 158 8.74 0.21 -5.21
N THR A 159 9.92 -0.11 -5.73
CA THR A 159 11.06 -0.52 -4.92
C THR A 159 11.94 0.68 -4.58
N GLY A 160 12.20 0.89 -3.30
CA GLY A 160 13.05 1.98 -2.82
C GLY A 160 13.95 1.54 -1.68
N VAL A 161 14.77 2.46 -1.20
CA VAL A 161 15.68 2.24 -0.06
C VAL A 161 15.26 3.12 1.10
N VAL A 162 15.23 2.55 2.31
CA VAL A 162 15.00 3.31 3.54
C VAL A 162 16.20 4.23 3.79
N GLU A 163 16.01 5.53 3.67
CA GLU A 163 17.04 6.54 3.96
C GLU A 163 17.05 6.92 5.44
N ALA A 164 15.86 6.99 6.06
CA ALA A 164 15.73 7.37 7.46
C ALA A 164 14.55 6.67 8.15
N VAL A 165 14.74 6.36 9.44
CA VAL A 165 13.66 5.99 10.36
C VAL A 165 13.30 7.27 11.14
N GLN A 166 12.17 7.90 10.80
CA GLN A 166 11.78 9.22 11.32
C GLN A 166 11.27 9.19 12.76
N GLY A 167 10.84 8.02 13.23
CA GLY A 167 10.15 7.84 14.51
C GLY A 167 8.78 7.22 14.30
N SER A 168 7.90 7.36 15.30
CA SER A 168 6.53 6.84 15.25
C SER A 168 5.51 7.96 15.40
N PHE A 169 4.47 7.88 14.57
CA PHE A 169 3.48 8.94 14.38
C PHE A 169 2.07 8.35 14.26
N VAL A 170 1.07 9.15 14.58
CA VAL A 170 -0.35 8.86 14.31
C VAL A 170 -0.53 8.36 12.86
N PHE A 171 -1.27 7.27 12.67
CA PHE A 171 -1.54 6.68 11.37
C PHE A 171 -2.77 7.32 10.69
N PRO A 172 -2.62 8.04 9.57
CA PRO A 172 -3.69 8.84 9.01
C PRO A 172 -4.88 8.02 8.51
N ASP A 173 -4.65 6.83 7.94
CA ASP A 173 -5.69 6.01 7.32
C ASP A 173 -6.76 5.57 8.34
N ASP A 174 -6.37 5.36 9.60
CA ASP A 174 -7.31 5.08 10.69
C ASP A 174 -7.84 6.37 11.34
N ASN A 175 -6.94 7.34 11.57
CA ASN A 175 -7.26 8.57 12.30
C ASN A 175 -8.25 9.47 11.56
N ALA A 176 -8.28 9.41 10.22
CA ALA A 176 -9.26 10.11 9.40
C ALA A 176 -10.69 9.54 9.50
N HIS A 177 -10.86 8.33 10.04
CA HIS A 177 -12.13 7.59 10.08
C HIS A 177 -12.57 7.24 11.50
N GLY A 178 -12.00 7.88 12.52
CA GLY A 178 -12.39 7.69 13.92
C GLY A 178 -12.04 6.30 14.49
N LYS A 179 -11.11 5.58 13.86
CA LYS A 179 -10.66 4.24 14.31
C LYS A 179 -9.59 4.30 15.40
N GLY A 180 -9.22 5.50 15.84
CA GLY A 180 -8.12 5.75 16.77
C GLY A 180 -6.86 6.23 16.05
N GLU A 181 -5.82 6.52 16.84
CA GLU A 181 -4.56 7.08 16.32
C GLU A 181 -3.64 6.02 15.71
N SER A 182 -3.78 4.74 16.11
CA SER A 182 -3.03 3.57 15.60
C SER A 182 -1.56 3.87 15.22
N PRO A 183 -0.72 4.42 16.11
CA PRO A 183 0.56 4.97 15.71
C PRO A 183 1.49 3.89 15.12
N GLN A 184 2.25 4.24 14.09
CA GLN A 184 3.21 3.34 13.44
C GLN A 184 4.52 4.06 13.18
N TRP A 185 5.58 3.29 12.94
CA TRP A 185 6.85 3.81 12.44
C TRP A 185 6.67 4.49 11.09
N LEU A 186 7.41 5.58 10.88
CA LEU A 186 7.46 6.35 9.65
C LEU A 186 8.88 6.32 9.09
N TYR A 187 8.99 6.06 7.80
CA TYR A 187 10.25 5.91 7.09
C TYR A 187 10.33 6.91 5.95
N THR A 188 11.47 7.55 5.77
CA THR A 188 11.77 8.21 4.49
C THR A 188 12.33 7.16 3.55
N VAL A 189 11.62 6.92 2.45
CA VAL A 189 11.99 5.97 1.41
C VAL A 189 12.35 6.73 0.14
N VAL A 190 13.51 6.42 -0.42
CA VAL A 190 14.06 7.03 -1.62
C VAL A 190 13.95 6.05 -2.78
N PHE A 191 13.46 6.53 -3.91
CA PHE A 191 13.31 5.81 -5.17
C PHE A 191 14.19 6.44 -6.24
N ASP A 192 14.78 5.63 -7.10
CA ASP A 192 15.38 6.12 -8.33
C ASP A 192 14.29 6.72 -9.24
N GLY A 193 14.63 7.80 -9.94
CA GLY A 193 13.71 8.44 -10.89
C GLY A 193 13.23 7.45 -11.96
N ALA A 194 14.10 6.53 -12.39
CA ALA A 194 13.76 5.50 -13.38
C ALA A 194 12.76 4.46 -12.85
N GLU A 195 12.78 4.15 -11.55
CA GLU A 195 11.80 3.26 -10.92
C GLU A 195 10.39 3.87 -10.95
N ILE A 196 10.31 5.18 -10.75
CA ILE A 196 9.02 5.87 -10.71
C ILE A 196 8.53 6.23 -12.11
N TRP A 197 9.40 6.77 -12.96
CA TRP A 197 9.04 7.42 -14.23
C TRP A 197 9.45 6.65 -15.49
N GLY A 198 10.22 5.56 -15.35
CA GLY A 198 10.69 4.75 -16.47
C GLY A 198 12.06 5.17 -17.03
N GLU A 199 12.51 4.50 -18.09
CA GLU A 199 13.87 4.57 -18.63
C GLU A 199 14.33 5.97 -19.08
N ASP A 200 13.39 6.83 -19.47
CA ASP A 200 13.64 8.19 -19.92
C ASP A 200 13.86 9.19 -18.77
N ALA A 201 13.71 8.76 -17.52
CA ALA A 201 13.98 9.60 -16.36
C ALA A 201 15.46 10.02 -16.31
N ASP A 202 15.72 11.22 -15.78
CA ASP A 202 17.08 11.62 -15.44
C ASP A 202 17.68 10.60 -14.47
N ARG A 203 18.81 10.00 -14.84
CA ARG A 203 19.49 8.94 -14.08
C ARG A 203 20.03 9.38 -12.72
N THR A 204 20.11 10.69 -12.48
CA THR A 204 20.53 11.27 -11.22
C THR A 204 19.36 11.71 -10.34
N LEU A 205 18.14 11.68 -10.88
CA LEU A 205 16.95 12.04 -10.14
C LEU A 205 16.62 10.97 -9.12
N THR A 206 16.36 11.39 -7.90
CA THR A 206 15.72 10.58 -6.87
C THR A 206 14.43 11.25 -6.41
N VAL A 207 13.50 10.45 -5.95
CA VAL A 207 12.24 10.90 -5.34
C VAL A 207 12.16 10.29 -3.95
N SER A 208 11.93 11.10 -2.93
CA SER A 208 11.70 10.60 -1.58
C SER A 208 10.26 10.84 -1.13
N ILE A 209 9.73 9.90 -0.36
CA ILE A 209 8.45 10.04 0.35
C ILE A 209 8.62 9.59 1.79
N ASP A 210 7.77 10.10 2.67
CA ASP A 210 7.55 9.47 3.97
C ASP A 210 6.42 8.44 3.86
N ALA A 211 6.70 7.20 4.27
CA ALA A 211 5.77 6.08 4.23
C ALA A 211 5.67 5.44 5.63
N TRP A 212 4.44 5.22 6.09
CA TRP A 212 4.18 4.47 7.32
C TRP A 212 4.57 3.00 7.12
N GLU A 213 4.99 2.35 8.20
CA GLU A 213 5.46 0.94 8.20
C GLU A 213 4.51 0.00 7.47
N SER A 214 3.20 0.15 7.69
CA SER A 214 2.19 -0.71 7.06
C SER A 214 2.06 -0.52 5.55
N TYR A 215 2.63 0.54 4.96
CA TYR A 215 2.71 0.75 3.51
C TYR A 215 3.87 0.00 2.87
N LEU A 216 4.81 -0.51 3.66
CA LEU A 216 6.02 -1.15 3.18
C LEU A 216 5.92 -2.67 3.35
N GLU A 217 6.64 -3.37 2.48
CA GLU A 217 6.92 -4.79 2.58
C GLU A 217 8.41 -5.01 2.31
N LEU A 218 8.99 -6.06 2.91
CA LEU A 218 10.36 -6.46 2.62
C LEU A 218 10.49 -6.72 1.13
N HIS A 219 11.44 -6.05 0.47
CA HIS A 219 11.81 -6.40 -0.88
C HIS A 219 12.86 -7.52 -0.83
N GLU A 220 12.40 -8.73 -0.53
CA GLU A 220 13.24 -9.91 -0.72
C GLU A 220 13.21 -10.30 -2.20
N MET A 221 14.28 -9.98 -2.92
CA MET A 221 14.62 -10.78 -4.09
C MET A 221 14.90 -12.19 -3.58
N SER A 222 13.97 -13.12 -3.80
CA SER A 222 14.22 -14.52 -3.44
C SER A 222 15.55 -14.95 -4.07
N PRO A 223 16.50 -15.52 -3.30
CA PRO A 223 17.73 -16.11 -3.83
C PRO A 223 17.47 -17.11 -4.97
N LEU A 224 16.25 -17.67 -5.05
CA LEU A 224 15.81 -18.48 -6.17
C LEU A 224 15.83 -17.78 -7.52
N THR A 225 15.55 -16.48 -7.56
CA THR A 225 15.68 -15.69 -8.79
C THR A 225 17.10 -15.73 -9.35
N GLN A 226 18.09 -16.04 -8.50
CA GLN A 226 19.48 -16.21 -8.85
C GLN A 226 19.86 -17.69 -9.14
N SER A 227 18.92 -18.63 -9.09
CA SER A 227 19.18 -20.04 -9.36
C SER A 227 19.85 -20.22 -10.75
N PRO A 228 20.94 -21.02 -10.86
CA PRO A 228 21.75 -21.12 -12.07
C PRO A 228 20.98 -21.57 -13.31
N SER A 229 19.98 -22.43 -13.13
CA SER A 229 19.21 -23.05 -14.22
C SER A 229 17.81 -22.46 -14.39
N LEU A 230 17.47 -21.41 -13.65
CA LEU A 230 16.17 -20.73 -13.82
C LEU A 230 16.19 -19.95 -15.14
N PRO A 231 15.27 -20.21 -16.09
CA PRO A 231 15.19 -19.43 -17.32
C PRO A 231 14.92 -17.97 -16.99
N ARG A 232 15.61 -17.04 -17.67
CA ARG A 232 15.47 -15.59 -17.45
C ARG A 232 15.21 -14.83 -18.74
N SER A 233 14.52 -13.71 -18.62
CA SER A 233 14.36 -12.74 -19.69
C SER A 233 15.66 -11.98 -19.93
N SER A 234 15.71 -11.16 -20.98
CA SER A 234 16.83 -10.22 -21.22
C SER A 234 17.02 -9.22 -20.09
N GLU A 235 15.97 -8.95 -19.31
CA GLU A 235 15.96 -8.07 -18.14
C GLU A 235 16.33 -8.81 -16.84
N GLY A 236 16.65 -10.11 -16.91
CA GLY A 236 17.05 -10.91 -15.75
C GLY A 236 15.91 -11.44 -14.89
N GLU A 237 14.65 -11.17 -15.24
CA GLU A 237 13.48 -11.72 -14.54
C GLU A 237 13.25 -13.19 -14.87
N PRO A 238 12.76 -14.02 -13.93
CA PRO A 238 12.36 -15.40 -14.21
C PRO A 238 11.33 -15.49 -15.34
N VAL A 239 11.58 -16.35 -16.33
CA VAL A 239 10.62 -16.69 -17.39
C VAL A 239 10.16 -18.12 -17.14
N PHE A 240 8.84 -18.30 -17.05
CA PHE A 240 8.23 -19.59 -16.81
C PHE A 240 7.75 -20.21 -18.13
N PRO A 241 8.09 -21.49 -18.41
CA PRO A 241 7.70 -22.14 -19.66
C PRO A 241 6.18 -22.40 -19.73
N GLU A 242 5.56 -22.61 -18.58
CA GLU A 242 4.12 -22.87 -18.44
C GLU A 242 3.59 -22.21 -17.14
N PRO A 243 2.28 -21.89 -17.04
CA PRO A 243 1.72 -21.22 -15.87
C PRO A 243 1.98 -21.95 -14.54
N TRP A 244 1.93 -23.30 -14.53
CA TRP A 244 2.15 -24.09 -13.31
C TRP A 244 3.57 -23.95 -12.76
N ALA A 245 4.57 -23.68 -13.61
CA ALA A 245 5.95 -23.45 -13.16
C ALA A 245 6.06 -22.16 -12.33
N ALA A 246 5.29 -21.13 -12.68
CA ALA A 246 5.20 -19.90 -11.90
C ALA A 246 4.51 -20.14 -10.56
N GLU A 247 3.46 -20.97 -10.53
CA GLU A 247 2.76 -21.35 -9.30
C GLU A 247 3.66 -22.14 -8.34
N ALA A 248 4.41 -23.12 -8.86
CA ALA A 248 5.37 -23.89 -8.08
C ALA A 248 6.47 -22.99 -7.48
N PHE A 249 7.03 -22.08 -8.28
CA PHE A 249 8.00 -21.09 -7.81
C PHE A 249 7.42 -20.20 -6.71
N ALA A 250 6.23 -19.63 -6.92
CA ALA A 250 5.57 -18.76 -5.96
C ALA A 250 5.25 -19.49 -4.65
N MET A 251 4.84 -20.76 -4.72
CA MET A 251 4.58 -21.58 -3.54
C MET A 251 5.86 -21.83 -2.74
N THR A 252 6.99 -22.15 -3.39
CA THR A 252 8.29 -22.28 -2.71
C THR A 252 8.68 -20.99 -1.98
N VAL A 253 8.62 -19.84 -2.67
CA VAL A 253 8.92 -18.53 -2.06
C VAL A 253 8.01 -18.24 -0.88
N HIS A 254 6.71 -18.50 -1.01
CA HIS A 254 5.74 -18.25 0.05
C HIS A 254 5.96 -19.13 1.28
N LEU A 255 6.27 -20.42 1.10
CA LEU A 255 6.52 -21.35 2.20
C LEU A 255 7.84 -21.02 2.92
N HIS A 256 8.89 -20.62 2.18
CA HIS A 256 10.11 -20.08 2.77
C HIS A 256 9.82 -18.82 3.59
N ALA A 257 9.08 -17.85 3.04
CA ALA A 257 8.75 -16.59 3.74
C ALA A 257 7.94 -16.83 5.03
N LYS A 258 7.25 -17.96 5.15
CA LYS A 258 6.58 -18.41 6.38
C LYS A 258 7.50 -19.14 7.38
N GLY A 259 8.79 -19.29 7.06
CA GLY A 259 9.78 -19.95 7.90
C GLY A 259 9.65 -21.48 7.95
N LEU A 260 9.02 -22.10 6.95
CA LEU A 260 8.79 -23.55 6.93
C LEU A 260 10.02 -24.36 6.51
N PHE A 261 10.92 -23.74 5.76
CA PHE A 261 12.26 -24.24 5.45
C PHE A 261 13.15 -23.05 5.08
N SER A 262 14.46 -23.24 5.16
CA SER A 262 15.49 -22.27 4.77
C SER A 262 15.89 -22.42 3.30
N TRP A 263 16.52 -21.39 2.73
CA TRP A 263 17.08 -21.48 1.37
C TRP A 263 18.21 -22.51 1.25
N SER A 264 18.93 -22.80 2.34
CA SER A 264 19.96 -23.84 2.36
C SER A 264 19.34 -25.23 2.19
N GLU A 265 18.30 -25.54 2.95
CA GLU A 265 17.55 -26.79 2.82
C GLU A 265 16.93 -26.92 1.43
N TRP A 266 16.35 -25.83 0.90
CA TRP A 266 15.89 -25.79 -0.49
C TRP A 266 16.98 -26.13 -1.50
N ALA A 267 18.13 -25.47 -1.43
CA ALA A 267 19.21 -25.67 -2.38
C ALA A 267 19.74 -27.12 -2.33
N GLU A 268 19.87 -27.70 -1.15
CA GLU A 268 20.29 -29.09 -0.96
C GLU A 268 19.27 -30.07 -1.56
N THR A 269 17.98 -29.92 -1.24
CA THR A 269 16.93 -30.81 -1.75
C THR A 269 16.74 -30.69 -3.26
N LEU A 270 16.74 -29.46 -3.80
CA LEU A 270 16.65 -29.25 -5.24
C LEU A 270 17.86 -29.82 -5.97
N SER A 271 19.07 -29.59 -5.44
CA SER A 271 20.29 -30.19 -5.99
C SER A 271 20.21 -31.70 -6.01
N ALA A 272 19.72 -32.33 -4.93
CA ALA A 272 19.52 -33.77 -4.88
C ALA A 272 18.53 -34.25 -5.96
N GLN A 273 17.44 -33.52 -6.23
CA GLN A 273 16.50 -33.88 -7.31
C GLN A 273 17.11 -33.74 -8.70
N LEU A 274 17.85 -32.66 -8.95
CA LEU A 274 18.46 -32.37 -10.25
C LEU A 274 19.52 -33.41 -10.64
N HIS A 275 20.20 -34.02 -9.67
CA HIS A 275 21.26 -35.01 -9.91
C HIS A 275 20.76 -36.47 -9.86
N LYS A 276 19.44 -36.71 -9.77
CA LYS A 276 18.91 -38.08 -9.82
C LYS A 276 19.16 -38.71 -11.20
N PRO A 277 19.39 -40.03 -11.29
CA PRO A 277 19.47 -40.72 -12.57
C PRO A 277 18.19 -40.55 -13.40
N GLY A 278 18.34 -40.23 -14.69
CA GLY A 278 17.21 -40.07 -15.63
C GLY A 278 16.68 -38.65 -15.77
N ARG A 279 17.29 -37.65 -15.12
CA ARG A 279 17.01 -36.22 -15.33
C ARG A 279 17.47 -35.75 -16.71
N ALA A 280 16.76 -34.78 -17.27
CA ALA A 280 17.04 -34.30 -18.62
C ALA A 280 18.34 -33.47 -18.67
N GLU A 281 19.26 -33.81 -19.57
CA GLU A 281 20.55 -33.09 -19.70
C GLU A 281 20.37 -31.64 -20.16
N ASP A 282 19.26 -31.34 -20.86
CA ASP A 282 18.91 -30.00 -21.35
C ASP A 282 18.14 -29.16 -20.31
N GLY A 283 17.83 -29.72 -19.14
CA GLY A 283 17.08 -29.05 -18.08
C GLY A 283 15.60 -28.83 -18.38
N SER A 284 15.04 -29.51 -19.39
CA SER A 284 13.61 -29.43 -19.73
C SER A 284 12.70 -29.88 -18.58
N ASP A 285 13.18 -30.72 -17.67
CA ASP A 285 12.49 -31.20 -16.47
C ASP A 285 12.83 -30.40 -15.19
N TYR A 286 13.40 -29.19 -15.34
CA TYR A 286 13.83 -28.37 -14.20
C TYR A 286 12.70 -28.09 -13.21
N PHE A 287 11.53 -27.68 -13.69
CA PHE A 287 10.38 -27.41 -12.82
C PHE A 287 9.70 -28.69 -12.30
N ASP A 288 9.89 -29.85 -12.95
CA ASP A 288 9.50 -31.14 -12.37
C ASP A 288 10.41 -31.50 -11.19
N CYS A 289 11.73 -31.25 -11.31
CA CYS A 289 12.67 -31.37 -10.19
C CYS A 289 12.29 -30.43 -9.05
N TRP A 290 11.84 -29.22 -9.39
CA TRP A 290 11.38 -28.21 -8.44
C TRP A 290 10.18 -28.68 -7.63
N VAL A 291 9.14 -29.16 -8.29
CA VAL A 291 7.94 -29.69 -7.61
C VAL A 291 8.31 -30.90 -6.75
N ALA A 292 9.15 -31.81 -7.26
CA ALA A 292 9.63 -32.95 -6.47
C ALA A 292 10.41 -32.52 -5.22
N ALA A 293 11.30 -31.52 -5.34
CA ALA A 293 12.06 -31.00 -4.21
C ALA A 293 11.16 -30.33 -3.16
N LEU A 294 10.14 -29.61 -3.62
CA LEU A 294 9.16 -29.00 -2.75
C LEU A 294 8.31 -30.04 -2.01
N SER A 295 7.88 -31.10 -2.70
CA SER A 295 7.18 -32.22 -2.07
C SER A 295 8.02 -32.89 -1.00
N ASP A 296 9.29 -33.20 -1.30
CA ASP A 296 10.21 -33.81 -0.33
C ASP A 296 10.39 -32.91 0.90
N LEU A 297 10.59 -31.60 0.71
CA LEU A 297 10.72 -30.67 1.84
C LEU A 297 9.47 -30.55 2.70
N ILE A 298 8.28 -30.53 2.09
CA ILE A 298 7.02 -30.46 2.82
C ILE A 298 6.82 -31.73 3.65
N VAL A 299 7.25 -32.88 3.12
CA VAL A 299 7.22 -34.18 3.82
C VAL A 299 8.22 -34.22 4.96
N ASP A 300 9.49 -33.87 4.69
CA ASP A 300 10.57 -33.95 5.67
C ASP A 300 10.33 -32.99 6.85
N ASN A 301 9.69 -31.85 6.60
CA ASN A 301 9.28 -30.89 7.64
C ASN A 301 7.94 -31.23 8.31
N GLY A 302 7.30 -32.36 7.95
CA GLY A 302 6.05 -32.82 8.55
C GLY A 302 4.84 -31.92 8.28
N ILE A 303 4.88 -31.12 7.21
CA ILE A 303 3.80 -30.19 6.83
C ILE A 303 2.66 -30.94 6.12
N ALA A 304 3.00 -31.95 5.32
CA ALA A 304 2.06 -32.91 4.76
C ALA A 304 2.75 -34.29 4.69
N ASP A 305 1.97 -35.36 4.76
CA ASP A 305 2.51 -36.70 4.55
C ASP A 305 2.47 -37.09 3.06
N VAL A 306 3.32 -38.06 2.70
CA VAL A 306 3.46 -38.58 1.33
C VAL A 306 2.13 -39.15 0.81
N GLU A 307 1.36 -39.80 1.68
CA GLU A 307 0.10 -40.46 1.29
C GLU A 307 -0.94 -39.41 0.89
N THR A 308 -1.04 -38.30 1.61
CA THR A 308 -1.90 -37.16 1.30
C THR A 308 -1.54 -36.53 -0.04
N ILE A 309 -0.25 -36.30 -0.31
CA ILE A 309 0.20 -35.71 -1.59
C ILE A 309 -0.15 -36.65 -2.76
N LEU A 310 0.15 -37.94 -2.62
CA LEU A 310 -0.14 -38.94 -3.65
C LEU A 310 -1.66 -39.11 -3.86
N ALA A 311 -2.45 -39.14 -2.78
CA ALA A 311 -3.90 -39.25 -2.86
C ALA A 311 -4.50 -38.06 -3.61
N LEU A 312 -4.00 -36.84 -3.35
CA LEU A 312 -4.45 -35.63 -4.03
C LEU A 312 -4.04 -35.62 -5.51
N GLN A 313 -2.81 -36.02 -5.83
CA GLN A 313 -2.35 -36.16 -7.21
C GLN A 313 -3.22 -37.16 -7.99
N GLN A 314 -3.47 -38.34 -7.42
CA GLN A 314 -4.32 -39.35 -8.05
C GLN A 314 -5.76 -38.86 -8.20
N SER A 315 -6.27 -38.09 -7.23
CA SER A 315 -7.60 -37.49 -7.31
C SER A 315 -7.70 -36.49 -8.46
N TRP A 316 -6.70 -35.61 -8.62
CA TRP A 316 -6.62 -34.71 -9.76
C TRP A 316 -6.48 -35.43 -11.10
N GLN A 317 -5.70 -36.52 -11.15
CA GLN A 317 -5.56 -37.33 -12.37
C GLN A 317 -6.90 -37.93 -12.79
N ARG A 318 -7.63 -38.55 -11.84
CA ARG A 318 -8.97 -39.09 -12.11
C ARG A 318 -9.97 -38.01 -12.48
N ALA A 319 -9.91 -36.86 -11.82
CA ALA A 319 -10.74 -35.71 -12.17
C ALA A 319 -10.46 -35.25 -13.61
N ALA A 320 -9.20 -35.16 -14.02
CA ALA A 320 -8.81 -34.81 -15.38
C ALA A 320 -9.33 -35.82 -16.41
N GLU A 321 -9.15 -37.11 -16.15
CA GLU A 321 -9.65 -38.21 -17.00
C GLU A 321 -11.18 -38.24 -17.11
N ALA A 322 -11.88 -37.90 -16.04
CA ALA A 322 -13.34 -37.86 -16.00
C ALA A 322 -13.94 -36.56 -16.58
N THR A 323 -13.13 -35.52 -16.81
CA THR A 323 -13.60 -34.22 -17.31
C THR A 323 -13.74 -34.25 -18.84
N PRO A 324 -14.95 -34.03 -19.41
CA PRO A 324 -15.12 -33.98 -20.85
C PRO A 324 -14.33 -32.82 -21.48
N HIS A 325 -13.86 -33.02 -22.72
CA HIS A 325 -13.15 -31.96 -23.47
C HIS A 325 -13.95 -30.65 -23.52
N GLY A 326 -13.25 -29.53 -23.28
CA GLY A 326 -13.85 -28.19 -23.24
C GLY A 326 -14.54 -27.82 -21.93
N ARG A 327 -14.48 -28.66 -20.90
CA ARG A 327 -14.93 -28.34 -19.53
C ARG A 327 -13.73 -28.10 -18.61
N PRO A 328 -13.88 -27.24 -17.58
CA PRO A 328 -12.84 -27.05 -16.58
C PRO A 328 -12.62 -28.33 -15.77
N ILE A 329 -11.35 -28.64 -15.51
CA ILE A 329 -10.96 -29.74 -14.61
C ILE A 329 -11.09 -29.21 -13.19
N GLU A 330 -12.02 -29.78 -12.43
CA GLU A 330 -12.22 -29.45 -11.02
C GLU A 330 -12.02 -30.72 -10.20
N LEU A 331 -11.44 -30.60 -9.00
CA LEU A 331 -11.22 -31.76 -8.14
C LEU A 331 -12.53 -32.48 -7.75
N GLY A 332 -13.69 -31.80 -7.88
CA GLY A 332 -15.02 -32.42 -7.72
C GLY A 332 -15.39 -33.41 -8.84
N ASN A 333 -14.69 -33.38 -9.98
CA ASN A 333 -14.90 -34.29 -11.09
C ASN A 333 -14.30 -35.69 -10.83
N ASP A 334 -13.51 -35.87 -9.76
CA ASP A 334 -13.01 -37.19 -9.37
C ASP A 334 -14.19 -38.09 -8.96
N PRO A 335 -14.48 -39.16 -9.73
CA PRO A 335 -15.63 -40.04 -9.47
C PRO A 335 -15.52 -40.79 -8.13
N SER A 336 -14.32 -40.85 -7.54
CA SER A 336 -14.08 -41.54 -6.27
C SER A 336 -14.10 -40.62 -5.04
N ARG A 337 -14.13 -39.30 -5.22
CA ARG A 337 -13.99 -38.32 -4.11
C ARG A 337 -15.21 -38.21 -3.19
N GLY A 338 -16.37 -38.70 -3.63
CA GLY A 338 -17.62 -38.71 -2.87
C GLY A 338 -18.02 -40.07 -2.29
N SER A 339 -17.12 -41.07 -2.29
CA SER A 339 -17.43 -42.45 -1.85
C SER A 339 -16.89 -42.83 -0.47
N SER A 340 -16.44 -41.88 0.34
CA SER A 340 -15.91 -42.11 1.70
C SER A 340 -16.55 -41.19 2.72
#